data_AF-A0A840WCN9-F1
#
_entry.id   AF-A0A840WCN9-F1
#
_cell.length_a   1.000
_cell.length_b   1.000
_cell.length_c   1.000
_cell.angle_alpha   90.00
_cell.angle_beta   90.00
_cell.angle_gamma   90.00
#
_symmetry.space_group_name_H-M   'P 1'
#
loop_
_entity.id
_entity.type
_entity.pdbx_description
1 polymer ?
#
loop_
_entity_poly.entity_id
_entity_poly.type
_entity_poly.pdbx_seq_one_letter_code
_entity_poly.pdbx_strand_id
1 'polypeptide(L)'
;MSPKSTGSELTDASQGRGRPTGRRAAGSSARVTVNLTARSTKALEEAVAATGDTQTDVINRALQVYAYLESAMAEGDRVYLENAERQERERLRFF
;
A
#
# COMPACT_ATOMS: atom_id res chain seq x y z
N MET A 1 52.17 24.58 26.30
CA MET A 1 52.05 24.48 27.77
C MET A 1 50.77 23.72 28.07
N SER A 2 50.88 22.52 28.63
CA SER A 2 49.76 21.72 29.14
C SER A 2 49.23 22.30 30.45
N PRO A 3 48.06 21.85 30.90
CA PRO A 3 48.10 20.97 32.08
C PRO A 3 47.39 19.63 31.85
N LYS A 4 47.95 18.60 32.49
CA LYS A 4 47.38 17.27 32.71
C LYS A 4 46.73 17.24 34.10
N SER A 5 45.58 16.56 34.22
CA SER A 5 45.16 15.74 35.37
C SER A 5 43.91 14.96 34.92
N THR A 6 43.94 13.66 34.64
CA THR A 6 43.83 12.53 35.60
C THR A 6 42.51 12.62 36.38
N GLY A 7 41.57 11.69 36.37
CA GLY A 7 41.38 10.39 35.71
C GLY A 7 40.10 9.76 36.26
N SER A 8 39.46 8.85 35.53
CA SER A 8 38.74 7.70 36.09
C SER A 8 38.35 6.76 34.94
N GLU A 9 39.01 5.62 34.90
CA GLU A 9 38.55 4.42 34.19
C GLU A 9 37.28 3.90 34.87
N LEU A 10 36.39 3.27 34.09
CA LEU A 10 35.79 1.94 34.36
C LEU A 10 34.67 1.68 33.33
N THR A 11 35.06 0.94 32.30
CA THR A 11 34.33 -0.16 31.65
C THR A 11 32.85 -0.37 31.96
N ASP A 12 32.02 -0.38 30.92
CA ASP A 12 31.03 -1.46 30.76
C ASP A 12 31.00 -1.91 29.30
N ALA A 13 31.72 -3.00 29.05
CA ALA A 13 31.54 -3.83 27.88
C ALA A 13 30.49 -4.88 28.23
N SER A 14 29.24 -4.64 27.83
CA SER A 14 28.23 -5.69 27.77
C SER A 14 27.74 -5.84 26.32
N GLN A 15 28.53 -6.60 25.56
CA GLN A 15 28.11 -7.26 24.34
C GLN A 15 26.85 -8.09 24.60
N GLY A 16 25.69 -7.55 24.26
CA GLY A 16 24.48 -8.33 24.05
C GLY A 16 24.61 -9.14 22.77
N ARG A 17 25.16 -10.36 22.87
CA ARG A 17 24.90 -11.42 21.88
C ARG A 17 23.42 -11.76 21.92
N GLY A 18 22.66 -11.21 20.98
CA GLY A 18 21.24 -11.50 20.80
C GLY A 18 20.87 -11.58 19.33
N ARG A 19 21.03 -12.79 18.76
CA ARG A 19 20.25 -13.42 17.67
C ARG A 19 19.99 -12.59 16.40
N PRO A 20 20.38 -13.04 15.19
CA PRO A 20 19.85 -12.45 13.97
C PRO A 20 18.36 -12.78 13.93
N THR A 21 17.52 -11.85 14.39
CA THR A 21 16.12 -11.87 14.04
C THR A 21 16.11 -11.64 12.54
N GLY A 22 15.85 -12.72 11.80
CA GLY A 22 15.53 -12.64 10.39
C GLY A 22 14.39 -11.65 10.26
N ARG A 23 14.75 -10.41 9.96
CA ARG A 23 13.82 -9.33 9.67
C ARG A 23 13.21 -9.79 8.35
N ARG A 24 12.08 -10.51 8.43
CA ARG A 24 11.16 -10.62 7.31
C ARG A 24 11.09 -9.21 6.75
N ALA A 25 11.51 -9.03 5.50
CA ALA A 25 11.35 -7.75 4.83
C ALA A 25 9.85 -7.51 4.80
N ALA A 26 9.34 -6.86 5.85
CA ALA A 26 8.00 -6.31 5.86
C ALA A 26 8.00 -5.39 4.67
N GLY A 27 7.20 -5.72 3.65
CA GLY A 27 7.11 -4.92 2.44
C GLY A 27 6.98 -3.46 2.83
N SER A 28 7.74 -2.59 2.18
CA SER A 28 7.73 -1.17 2.49
C SER A 28 6.31 -0.63 2.37
N SER A 29 5.67 -0.28 3.48
CA SER A 29 4.40 0.43 3.46
C SER A 29 4.68 1.93 3.35
N ALA A 30 3.96 2.59 2.44
CA ALA A 30 4.00 4.04 2.28
C ALA A 30 2.68 4.64 2.78
N ARG A 31 2.76 5.75 3.52
CA ARG A 31 1.58 6.53 3.88
C ARG A 31 1.38 7.62 2.84
N VAL A 32 0.20 7.66 2.23
CA VAL A 32 -0.16 8.65 1.22
C VAL A 32 -1.37 9.45 1.71
N THR A 33 -1.33 10.76 1.53
CA THR A 33 -2.49 11.65 1.70
C THR A 33 -2.90 12.14 0.33
N VAL A 34 -4.16 11.93 -0.04
CA VAL A 34 -4.72 12.37 -1.32
C VAL A 34 -5.95 13.22 -1.09
N ASN A 35 -6.19 14.16 -2.00
CA ASN A 35 -7.47 14.86 -2.07
C ASN A 35 -8.36 14.09 -3.05
N LEU A 36 -9.50 13.62 -2.58
CA LEU A 36 -10.48 12.93 -3.42
C LEU A 36 -11.43 13.95 -4.05
N THR A 37 -11.80 13.72 -5.31
CA THR A 37 -12.90 14.46 -5.94
C THR A 37 -14.22 14.07 -5.26
N ALA A 38 -15.25 14.92 -5.36
CA ALA A 38 -16.57 14.59 -4.81
C ALA A 38 -17.12 13.25 -5.33
N ARG A 39 -16.87 12.93 -6.62
CA ARG A 39 -17.25 11.64 -7.22
C ARG A 39 -16.49 10.48 -6.58
N SER A 40 -15.18 10.64 -6.35
CA SER A 40 -14.35 9.62 -5.72
C SER A 40 -14.71 9.39 -4.26
N THR A 41 -15.04 10.44 -3.50
CA THR A 41 -15.52 10.33 -2.12
C THR A 41 -16.81 9.52 -2.05
N LYS A 42 -17.79 9.84 -2.90
CA LYS A 42 -19.05 9.10 -2.95
C LYS A 42 -18.83 7.63 -3.34
N ALA A 43 -17.99 7.36 -4.33
CA ALA A 43 -17.67 5.99 -4.74
C ALA A 43 -16.98 5.19 -3.62
N LEU A 44 -16.12 5.84 -2.82
CA LEU A 44 -15.50 5.22 -1.64
C LEU A 44 -16.54 4.85 -0.58
N GLU A 45 -17.48 5.76 -0.28
CA GLU A 45 -18.57 5.51 0.67
C GLU A 45 -19.46 4.36 0.21
N GLU A 46 -19.86 4.34 -1.06
CA GLU A 46 -20.67 3.27 -1.64
C GLU A 46 -19.95 1.92 -1.61
N ALA A 47 -18.66 1.89 -1.95
CA ALA A 47 -17.86 0.66 -1.92
C ALA A 47 -17.68 0.12 -0.50
N VAL A 48 -17.42 0.98 0.48
CA VAL A 48 -17.36 0.60 1.91
C VAL A 48 -18.70 0.03 2.35
N ALA A 49 -19.81 0.70 2.03
CA ALA A 49 -21.14 0.23 2.40
C ALA A 49 -21.51 -1.11 1.75
N ALA A 50 -21.15 -1.31 0.49
CA ALA A 50 -21.45 -2.53 -0.26
C ALA A 50 -20.60 -3.75 0.16
N THR A 51 -19.35 -3.52 0.57
CA THR A 51 -18.39 -4.59 0.87
C THR A 51 -18.20 -4.86 2.35
N GLY A 52 -18.44 -3.87 3.21
CA GLY A 52 -18.08 -3.91 4.64
C GLY A 52 -16.59 -3.69 4.92
N ASP A 53 -15.78 -3.43 3.88
CA ASP A 53 -14.35 -3.19 4.01
C ASP A 53 -14.05 -1.81 4.63
N THR A 54 -12.86 -1.65 5.23
CA THR A 54 -12.42 -0.32 5.68
C THR A 54 -12.06 0.57 4.48
N GLN A 55 -12.06 1.89 4.65
CA GLN A 55 -11.59 2.82 3.60
C GLN A 55 -10.18 2.48 3.11
N THR A 56 -9.29 2.09 4.02
CA THR A 56 -7.92 1.66 3.68
C THR A 56 -7.92 0.44 2.79
N ASP A 57 -8.76 -0.56 3.08
CA ASP A 57 -8.84 -1.79 2.29
C ASP A 57 -9.42 -1.51 0.90
N VAL A 58 -10.46 -0.69 0.81
CA VAL A 58 -11.06 -0.27 -0.47
C VAL A 58 -10.04 0.48 -1.31
N ILE A 59 -9.31 1.45 -0.74
CA ILE A 59 -8.30 2.23 -1.47
C ILE A 59 -7.16 1.32 -1.95
N ASN A 60 -6.64 0.45 -1.09
CA ASN A 60 -5.56 -0.48 -1.46
C ASN A 60 -6.00 -1.42 -2.57
N ARG A 61 -7.22 -1.98 -2.49
CA ARG A 61 -7.75 -2.88 -3.52
C ARG A 61 -8.01 -2.14 -4.82
N ALA A 62 -8.54 -0.91 -4.77
CA ALA A 62 -8.74 -0.08 -5.96
C ALA A 62 -7.42 0.18 -6.70
N LEU A 63 -6.33 0.49 -5.98
CA LEU A 63 -5.01 0.67 -6.56
C LEU A 63 -4.47 -0.61 -7.22
N GLN A 64 -4.65 -1.76 -6.56
CA GLN A 64 -4.23 -3.06 -7.11
C GLN A 64 -5.00 -3.42 -8.38
N VAL A 65 -6.32 -3.24 -8.37
CA VAL A 65 -7.18 -3.50 -9.52
C VAL A 65 -6.81 -2.56 -10.67
N TYR A 66 -6.63 -1.27 -10.41
CA TYR A 66 -6.20 -0.30 -11.42
C TYR A 66 -4.87 -0.72 -12.07
N ALA A 67 -3.85 -1.04 -11.27
CA ALA A 67 -2.55 -1.48 -11.79
C ALA A 67 -2.63 -2.77 -12.61
N TYR A 68 -3.42 -3.75 -12.16
CA TYR A 68 -3.63 -5.00 -12.90
C TYR A 68 -4.27 -4.75 -14.26
N LEU A 69 -5.31 -3.92 -14.31
CA LEU A 69 -6.04 -3.62 -15.54
C LEU A 69 -5.17 -2.86 -16.54
N GLU A 70 -4.38 -1.89 -16.07
CA GLU A 70 -3.40 -1.18 -16.92
C GLU A 70 -2.37 -2.15 -17.52
N SER A 71 -1.84 -3.10 -16.73
CA SER A 71 -0.91 -4.12 -17.22
C SER A 71 -1.54 -5.00 -18.29
N ALA A 72 -2.72 -5.57 -18.00
CA ALA A 72 -3.43 -6.44 -18.94
C ALA A 72 -3.72 -5.71 -20.26
N MET A 73 -4.20 -4.47 -20.20
CA MET A 73 -4.46 -3.67 -21.40
C MET A 73 -3.18 -3.35 -22.18
N ALA A 74 -2.07 -3.08 -21.51
CA ALA A 74 -0.77 -2.86 -22.14
C ALA A 74 -0.24 -4.11 -22.85
N GLU A 75 -0.56 -5.30 -22.34
CA GLU A 75 -0.26 -6.61 -22.95
C GLU A 75 -1.19 -6.94 -24.13
N GLY A 76 -2.21 -6.12 -24.38
CA GLY A 76 -3.16 -6.25 -25.49
C GLY A 76 -4.49 -6.89 -25.12
N ASP A 77 -4.69 -7.22 -23.84
CA ASP A 77 -5.96 -7.76 -23.36
C ASP A 77 -7.08 -6.71 -23.40
N ARG A 78 -8.31 -7.21 -23.39
CA ARG A 78 -9.51 -6.38 -23.42
C ARG A 78 -10.43 -6.77 -22.28
N VAL A 79 -10.84 -5.78 -21.50
CA VAL A 79 -11.76 -5.96 -20.38
C VAL A 79 -13.18 -5.67 -20.85
N TYR A 80 -14.10 -6.60 -20.54
CA TYR A 80 -15.51 -6.49 -20.87
C TYR A 80 -16.35 -6.62 -19.60
N LEU A 81 -17.40 -5.81 -19.49
CA LEU A 81 -18.49 -6.04 -18.55
C LEU A 81 -19.59 -6.79 -19.29
N GLU A 82 -20.12 -7.82 -18.65
CA GLU A 82 -21.23 -8.60 -19.17
C GLU A 82 -22.38 -8.56 -18.17
N ASN A 83 -23.55 -8.15 -18.63
CA ASN A 83 -24.78 -8.25 -17.87
C ASN A 83 -25.55 -9.48 -18.35
N ALA A 84 -25.54 -10.54 -17.54
CA ALA A 84 -26.17 -11.82 -17.89
C ALA A 84 -27.69 -11.72 -18.09
N GLU A 85 -28.37 -10.81 -17.39
CA GLU A 85 -29.81 -10.63 -17.50
C GLU A 85 -30.21 -9.92 -18.79
N ARG A 86 -29.40 -8.94 -19.21
CA ARG A 86 -29.66 -8.12 -20.41
C ARG A 86 -29.01 -8.67 -21.67
N GLN A 87 -28.16 -9.70 -21.54
CA GLN A 87 -27.32 -10.24 -22.62
C GLN A 87 -26.48 -9.15 -23.32
N GLU A 88 -26.11 -8.12 -22.57
CA GLU A 88 -25.31 -7.00 -23.04
C GLU A 88 -23.84 -7.21 -22.65
N ARG A 89 -22.93 -7.00 -23.60
CA ARG A 89 -21.49 -6.98 -23.35
C ARG A 89 -20.91 -5.64 -23.77
N GLU A 90 -20.34 -4.91 -22.82
CA GLU A 90 -19.72 -3.62 -23.04
C GLU A 90 -18.20 -3.72 -22.85
N ARG A 91 -17.41 -3.15 -23.79
CA ARG A 91 -15.97 -3.03 -23.60
C ARG A 91 -15.68 -1.86 -22.67
N LEU A 92 -15.04 -2.17 -21.55
CA LEU A 92 -14.66 -1.15 -20.59
C LEU A 92 -13.46 -0.36 -21.12
N ARG A 93 -13.52 0.97 -20.97
CA ARG A 93 -12.43 1.90 -21.29
C ARG A 93 -12.16 2.78 -20.09
N PHE A 94 -10.93 2.76 -19.60
CA PHE A 94 -10.47 3.70 -18.58
C PHE A 94 -10.05 5.01 -19.25
N PHE A 95 -10.17 6.13 -18.53
CA PHE A 95 -9.84 7.49 -18.98
C PHE A 95 -8.95 8.21 -17.97
#